data_AF-A0A952RD27-F1
#
_entry.id   AF-A0A952RD27-F1
#
_cell.length_a   1.000
_cell.length_b   1.000
_cell.length_c   1.000
_cell.angle_alpha   90.00
_cell.angle_beta   90.00
_cell.angle_gamma   90.00
#
_symmetry.space_group_name_H-M   'P 1'
#
loop_
_entity.id
_entity.type
_entity.pdbx_description
1 polymer ?
#
loop_
_entity_poly.entity_id
_entity_poly.type
_entity_poly.pdbx_seq_one_letter_code
_entity_poly.pdbx_strand_id
1 'polypeptide(L)'
;MMKLSRRGLLSGFGAIAGASWIGRAHADATAKSAVVSIFFEGGFNAIFSSADSFAAKGSFGVTASNVKDVGNGLVVDASTIGTLGDWALGHMAAIGNRHGATDHLSAVRNNFTDGAQSYAVQLAAAMGGEASFKAVALGGLPFAGPSPSTKGVSLQLLRSMEDVSRALGLGAADPARPARSASGAALERSRQMSAPQLMKNPKSLSFARDAYATCVSSLAKPPLTLDAGKIAQTYGARSGGSLDGLAAKLAAAEMMLRSGTNVVTMSDLGWDTHGDGRGATVRRRMSAEVIPALKTFLARLRSEPELARINVSVILHGDFARSLPSSDHAPALSALVIGPNVKVGTTGRVTDTVSLKPGTGASREMWSYLAALSKVTDNPFGANPHAAVVA
;
A
#
# COMPACT_ATOMS: atom_id res chain seq x y z
N MET A 1 75.25 12.49 4.79
CA MET A 1 74.50 12.95 5.98
C MET A 1 74.03 14.38 5.76
N MET A 2 72.80 14.55 5.24
CA MET A 2 72.25 15.86 4.91
C MET A 2 71.45 16.41 6.11
N LYS A 3 71.83 17.60 6.58
CA LYS A 3 71.18 18.34 7.66
C LYS A 3 69.89 18.98 7.14
N LEU A 4 68.74 18.48 7.57
CA LEU A 4 67.44 19.16 7.39
C LEU A 4 67.35 20.34 8.37
N SER A 5 67.28 21.56 7.86
CA SER A 5 67.14 22.77 8.68
C SER A 5 65.66 23.04 9.01
N ARG A 6 65.40 23.51 10.24
CA ARG A 6 64.06 23.75 10.81
C ARG A 6 63.18 24.76 10.05
N ARG A 7 63.71 25.42 9.01
CA ARG A 7 62.94 26.35 8.14
C ARG A 7 62.32 25.71 6.91
N GLY A 8 62.69 24.47 6.54
CA GLY A 8 62.01 23.70 5.50
C GLY A 8 60.77 22.93 5.97
N LEU A 9 60.56 22.84 7.29
CA LEU A 9 59.43 22.11 7.89
C LEU A 9 58.17 22.98 8.11
N LEU A 10 58.27 24.29 7.87
CA LEU A 10 57.22 25.28 8.19
C LEU A 10 56.63 26.00 6.96
N SER A 11 57.05 25.65 5.75
CA SER A 11 56.44 26.12 4.49
C SER A 11 55.51 25.09 3.83
N GLY A 12 55.29 23.93 4.47
CA GLY A 12 54.35 22.89 4.01
C GLY A 12 53.14 22.64 4.92
N PHE A 13 52.93 23.48 5.95
CA PHE A 13 51.92 23.30 7.00
C PHE A 13 50.84 24.40 7.03
N GLY A 14 50.55 25.02 5.89
CA GLY A 14 49.67 26.19 5.81
C GLY A 14 48.53 26.06 4.80
N ALA A 15 47.82 24.93 4.76
CA ALA A 15 46.46 24.83 4.19
C ALA A 15 45.79 23.49 4.56
N ILE A 16 45.55 23.25 5.86
CA ILE A 16 44.51 22.32 6.31
C ILE A 16 43.42 23.19 6.94
N ALA A 17 42.38 23.46 6.18
CA ALA A 17 41.10 23.92 6.70
C ALA A 17 40.01 23.05 6.04
N GLY A 18 39.33 22.25 6.86
CA GLY A 18 38.15 21.48 6.46
C GLY A 18 38.42 20.03 6.05
N ALA A 19 38.68 19.18 7.05
CA ALA A 19 38.33 17.77 6.94
C ALA A 19 36.82 17.68 6.67
N SER A 20 36.46 17.46 5.41
CA SER A 20 35.14 16.97 5.07
C SER A 20 35.25 15.46 4.93
N TRP A 21 35.00 14.77 6.04
CA TRP A 21 34.56 13.38 6.04
C TRP A 21 33.10 13.27 5.55
N ILE A 22 32.72 14.08 4.56
CA ILE A 22 31.58 13.76 3.71
C ILE A 22 32.06 12.59 2.87
N GLY A 23 31.91 11.39 3.45
CA GLY A 23 31.82 10.18 2.66
C GLY A 23 30.88 10.51 1.51
N ARG A 24 31.31 10.19 0.29
CA ARG A 24 30.44 10.25 -0.89
C ARG A 24 29.11 9.67 -0.45
N ALA A 25 28.08 10.50 -0.36
CA ALA A 25 26.73 10.03 -0.21
C ALA A 25 26.49 9.21 -1.46
N HIS A 26 26.73 7.91 -1.37
CA HIS A 26 26.15 6.97 -2.31
C HIS A 26 24.66 7.29 -2.22
N ALA A 27 24.12 7.86 -3.30
CA ALA A 27 22.70 7.89 -3.52
C ALA A 27 22.24 6.45 -3.26
N ASP A 28 21.50 6.26 -2.16
CA ASP A 28 20.98 4.95 -1.80
C ASP A 28 20.27 4.43 -3.04
N ALA A 29 20.68 3.25 -3.53
CA ALA A 29 20.18 2.68 -4.77
C ALA A 29 18.66 2.75 -4.72
N THR A 30 18.05 3.63 -5.53
CA THR A 30 16.62 4.02 -5.53
C THR A 30 15.81 3.30 -4.45
N ALA A 31 15.67 3.93 -3.27
CA ALA A 31 15.00 3.32 -2.12
C ALA A 31 13.73 2.58 -2.57
N LYS A 32 13.67 1.27 -2.28
CA LYS A 32 12.59 0.37 -2.71
C LYS A 32 11.25 1.03 -2.37
N SER A 33 10.29 1.00 -3.28
CA SER A 33 8.96 1.57 -3.02
C SER A 33 7.93 0.45 -2.94
N ALA A 34 6.87 0.69 -2.18
CA ALA A 34 5.73 -0.21 -2.12
C ALA A 34 4.42 0.55 -1.85
N VAL A 35 3.31 -0.05 -2.23
CA VAL A 35 1.96 0.46 -1.97
C VAL A 35 1.16 -0.58 -1.20
N VAL A 36 0.50 -0.13 -0.13
CA VAL A 36 -0.47 -0.91 0.64
C VAL A 36 -1.84 -0.27 0.48
N SER A 37 -2.76 -0.97 -0.19
CA SER A 37 -4.13 -0.54 -0.41
C SER A 37 -5.06 -1.25 0.55
N ILE A 38 -5.61 -0.49 1.50
CA ILE A 38 -6.66 -0.92 2.43
C ILE A 38 -8.00 -0.44 1.86
N PHE A 39 -8.78 -1.40 1.38
CA PHE A 39 -10.08 -1.14 0.77
C PHE A 39 -11.22 -1.51 1.72
N PHE A 40 -12.18 -0.61 1.90
CA PHE A 40 -13.35 -0.82 2.74
C PHE A 40 -14.56 -1.11 1.85
N GLU A 41 -14.96 -2.39 1.77
CA GLU A 41 -16.15 -2.84 1.04
C GLU A 41 -17.41 -2.39 1.78
N GLY A 42 -18.17 -1.51 1.14
CA GLY A 42 -19.22 -0.71 1.74
C GLY A 42 -18.86 0.78 1.86
N GLY A 43 -17.62 1.18 1.58
CA GLY A 43 -17.25 2.58 1.43
C GLY A 43 -16.38 3.15 2.55
N PHE A 44 -15.68 4.23 2.22
CA PHE A 44 -14.84 5.00 3.12
C PHE A 44 -15.44 6.39 3.28
N ASN A 45 -16.02 6.65 4.45
CA ASN A 45 -16.77 7.88 4.68
C ASN A 45 -15.85 9.11 4.65
N ALA A 46 -16.22 10.12 3.87
CA ALA A 46 -15.45 11.35 3.70
C ALA A 46 -15.29 12.17 5.00
N ILE A 47 -16.05 11.88 6.06
CA ILE A 47 -15.78 12.45 7.39
C ILE A 47 -14.35 12.20 7.87
N PHE A 48 -13.67 11.16 7.38
CA PHE A 48 -12.31 10.82 7.83
C PHE A 48 -11.21 11.64 7.13
N SER A 49 -11.46 12.15 5.92
CA SER A 49 -10.47 12.78 5.04
C SER A 49 -10.87 14.17 4.55
N SER A 50 -12.08 14.61 4.86
CA SER A 50 -12.69 15.88 4.45
C SER A 50 -13.71 16.33 5.50
N ALA A 51 -13.36 16.24 6.78
CA ALA A 51 -14.31 16.39 7.87
C ALA A 51 -14.96 17.79 7.90
N ASP A 52 -14.19 18.83 7.59
CA ASP A 52 -14.66 20.21 7.55
C ASP A 52 -15.82 20.46 6.57
N SER A 53 -15.92 19.65 5.51
CA SER A 53 -17.03 19.69 4.55
C SER A 53 -18.41 19.51 5.20
N PHE A 54 -18.46 18.88 6.37
CA PHE A 54 -19.69 18.51 7.06
C PHE A 54 -19.98 19.38 8.30
N ALA A 55 -18.99 20.14 8.78
CA ALA A 55 -19.06 20.86 10.05
C ALA A 55 -20.14 21.96 10.06
N ALA A 56 -20.29 22.71 8.96
CA ALA A 56 -21.23 23.83 8.89
C ALA A 56 -22.70 23.40 9.04
N LYS A 57 -23.05 22.20 8.57
CA LYS A 57 -24.40 21.65 8.64
C LYS A 57 -24.60 20.63 9.76
N GLY A 58 -23.58 20.32 10.55
CA GLY A 58 -23.65 19.25 11.54
C GLY A 58 -23.82 17.85 10.93
N SER A 59 -23.54 17.70 9.63
CA SER A 59 -23.75 16.45 8.89
C SER A 59 -22.89 15.34 9.47
N PHE A 60 -23.44 14.13 9.61
CA PHE A 60 -22.76 13.00 10.26
C PHE A 60 -22.24 13.33 11.66
N GLY A 61 -22.91 14.24 12.39
CA GLY A 61 -22.50 14.68 13.71
C GLY A 61 -21.14 15.40 13.73
N VAL A 62 -20.64 15.87 12.60
CA VAL A 62 -19.39 16.63 12.52
C VAL A 62 -19.62 18.05 13.02
N THR A 63 -18.73 18.54 13.88
CA THR A 63 -18.75 19.89 14.44
C THR A 63 -17.34 20.48 14.37
N ALA A 64 -17.22 21.80 14.56
CA ALA A 64 -15.90 22.43 14.64
C ALA A 64 -15.03 21.88 15.79
N SER A 65 -15.62 21.27 16.82
CA SER A 65 -14.91 20.73 17.97
C SER A 65 -14.42 19.28 17.82
N ASN A 66 -14.88 18.54 16.81
CA ASN A 66 -14.50 17.14 16.60
C ASN A 66 -13.72 16.90 15.30
N VAL A 67 -13.19 17.96 14.71
CA VAL A 67 -12.29 17.93 13.56
C VAL A 67 -10.88 18.37 13.94
N LYS A 68 -9.89 17.93 13.16
CA LYS A 68 -8.49 18.32 13.31
C LYS A 68 -7.96 18.82 11.98
N ASP A 69 -7.55 20.09 11.95
CA ASP A 69 -6.78 20.64 10.83
C ASP A 69 -5.36 20.06 10.88
N VAL A 70 -4.97 19.42 9.79
CA VAL A 70 -3.65 18.79 9.62
C VAL A 70 -2.72 19.72 8.82
N GLY A 71 -3.26 20.74 8.16
CA GLY A 71 -2.54 21.70 7.33
C GLY A 71 -2.88 21.58 5.85
N ASN A 72 -2.58 22.64 5.08
CA ASN A 72 -2.77 22.71 3.63
C ASN A 72 -4.19 22.30 3.17
N GLY A 73 -5.20 22.67 3.97
CA GLY A 73 -6.60 22.40 3.71
C GLY A 73 -7.07 20.97 4.01
N LEU A 74 -6.20 20.09 4.51
CA LEU A 74 -6.59 18.76 4.97
C LEU A 74 -7.18 18.84 6.39
N VAL A 75 -8.45 18.48 6.52
CA VAL A 75 -9.12 18.38 7.81
C VAL A 75 -9.68 16.98 7.98
N VAL A 76 -9.34 16.33 9.09
CA VAL A 76 -9.70 14.94 9.40
C VAL A 76 -10.57 14.86 10.64
N ASP A 77 -11.26 13.73 10.83
CA ASP A 77 -11.97 13.46 12.07
C ASP A 77 -10.99 13.31 13.24
N ALA A 78 -11.17 14.10 14.31
CA ALA A 78 -10.22 14.20 15.41
C ALA A 78 -10.12 12.90 16.23
N SER A 79 -11.24 12.17 16.34
CA SER A 79 -11.37 10.98 17.21
C SER A 79 -10.84 9.68 16.57
N THR A 80 -10.58 9.71 15.26
CA THR A 80 -10.13 8.56 14.48
C THR A 80 -8.77 8.84 13.83
N ILE A 81 -8.75 9.31 12.58
CA ILE A 81 -7.53 9.61 11.81
C ILE A 81 -6.69 10.67 12.51
N GLY A 82 -7.31 11.67 13.14
CA GLY A 82 -6.61 12.72 13.88
C GLY A 82 -5.79 12.24 15.08
N THR A 83 -5.99 10.98 15.50
CA THR A 83 -5.24 10.33 16.59
C THR A 83 -3.97 9.61 16.13
N LEU A 84 -3.71 9.54 14.81
CA LEU A 84 -2.46 9.00 14.28
C LEU A 84 -1.28 9.86 14.74
N GLY A 85 -0.07 9.27 14.78
CA GLY A 85 1.13 9.97 15.24
C GLY A 85 1.57 11.09 14.30
N ASP A 86 2.38 12.02 14.82
CA ASP A 86 2.81 13.24 14.11
C ASP A 86 3.45 12.95 12.76
N TRP A 87 4.23 11.86 12.65
CA TRP A 87 4.80 11.46 11.36
C TRP A 87 3.71 11.19 10.33
N ALA A 88 2.67 10.42 10.68
CA ALA A 88 1.60 10.11 9.76
C ALA A 88 0.81 11.37 9.37
N LEU A 89 0.49 12.22 10.34
CA LEU A 89 -0.22 13.49 10.09
C LEU A 89 0.61 14.44 9.22
N GLY A 90 1.94 14.48 9.40
CA GLY A 90 2.87 15.25 8.58
C GLY A 90 3.15 14.68 7.19
N HIS A 91 2.60 13.51 6.85
CA HIS A 91 2.86 12.79 5.59
C HIS A 91 1.56 12.19 5.02
N MET A 92 0.48 12.97 5.07
CA MET A 92 -0.87 12.52 4.74
C MET A 92 -1.59 13.47 3.78
N ALA A 93 -2.25 12.92 2.77
CA ALA A 93 -3.06 13.70 1.84
C ALA A 93 -4.40 13.02 1.57
N ALA A 94 -5.41 13.85 1.30
CA ALA A 94 -6.70 13.39 0.78
C ALA A 94 -6.77 13.53 -0.75
N ILE A 95 -7.15 12.45 -1.42
CA ILE A 95 -7.16 12.31 -2.88
C ILE A 95 -8.59 12.11 -3.35
N GLY A 96 -9.06 13.01 -4.22
CA GLY A 96 -10.40 12.91 -4.79
C GLY A 96 -10.43 11.86 -5.88
N ASN A 97 -11.44 10.99 -5.85
CA ASN A 97 -11.66 9.96 -6.85
C ASN A 97 -13.12 9.98 -7.29
N ARG A 98 -13.36 10.43 -8.52
CA ARG A 98 -14.68 10.46 -9.16
C ARG A 98 -14.88 9.22 -10.03
N HIS A 99 -15.06 8.06 -9.40
CA HIS A 99 -15.23 6.77 -10.10
C HIS A 99 -16.61 6.59 -10.76
N GLY A 100 -17.60 7.44 -10.43
CA GLY A 100 -18.85 7.55 -11.18
C GLY A 100 -19.89 6.46 -10.91
N ALA A 101 -19.74 5.67 -9.84
CA ALA A 101 -20.62 4.54 -9.53
C ALA A 101 -21.22 4.65 -8.14
N THR A 102 -22.51 4.30 -7.99
CA THR A 102 -23.22 4.27 -6.70
C THR A 102 -23.59 2.85 -6.26
N ASP A 103 -23.34 1.83 -7.09
CA ASP A 103 -23.46 0.43 -6.71
C ASP A 103 -22.09 -0.16 -6.33
N HIS A 104 -22.07 -1.09 -5.38
CA HIS A 104 -20.84 -1.70 -4.88
C HIS A 104 -20.02 -2.36 -6.00
N LEU A 105 -20.66 -3.16 -6.87
CA LEU A 105 -19.93 -3.94 -7.87
C LEU A 105 -19.19 -3.05 -8.88
N SER A 106 -19.88 -2.05 -9.43
CA SER A 106 -19.26 -1.10 -10.36
C SER A 106 -18.26 -0.20 -9.65
N ALA A 107 -18.52 0.19 -8.41
CA ALA A 107 -17.59 0.97 -7.61
C ALA A 107 -16.27 0.23 -7.37
N VAL A 108 -16.29 -1.02 -6.91
CA VAL A 108 -15.09 -1.86 -6.75
C VAL A 108 -14.34 -1.97 -8.08
N ARG A 109 -15.05 -2.31 -9.15
CA ARG A 109 -14.45 -2.46 -10.49
C ARG A 109 -13.76 -1.17 -10.93
N ASN A 110 -14.41 -0.03 -10.77
CA ASN A 110 -13.90 1.26 -11.21
C ASN A 110 -12.69 1.69 -10.36
N ASN A 111 -12.67 1.35 -9.06
CA ASN A 111 -11.55 1.63 -8.17
C ASN A 111 -10.27 0.84 -8.50
N PHE A 112 -10.40 -0.36 -9.07
CA PHE A 112 -9.25 -1.26 -9.27
C PHE A 112 -8.92 -1.59 -10.72
N THR A 113 -9.79 -1.26 -11.68
CA THR A 113 -9.58 -1.66 -13.08
C THR A 113 -9.99 -0.57 -14.07
N ASP A 114 -9.39 -0.61 -15.27
CA ASP A 114 -9.84 0.16 -16.45
C ASP A 114 -10.80 -0.64 -17.33
N GLY A 115 -11.37 -1.72 -16.80
CA GLY A 115 -12.22 -2.67 -17.53
C GLY A 115 -11.46 -3.77 -18.28
N ALA A 116 -10.14 -3.66 -18.45
CA ALA A 116 -9.31 -4.69 -19.08
C ALA A 116 -8.16 -5.16 -18.20
N GLN A 117 -7.61 -4.26 -17.38
CA GLN A 117 -6.41 -4.46 -16.59
C GLN A 117 -6.60 -4.02 -15.14
N SER A 118 -5.92 -4.71 -14.23
CA SER A 118 -5.85 -4.34 -12.82
C SER A 118 -4.82 -3.23 -12.60
N TYR A 119 -5.21 -2.13 -11.95
CA TYR A 119 -4.28 -1.06 -11.58
C TYR A 119 -3.20 -1.53 -10.61
N ALA A 120 -3.53 -2.43 -9.68
CA ALA A 120 -2.55 -3.00 -8.76
C ALA A 120 -1.45 -3.80 -9.50
N VAL A 121 -1.84 -4.61 -10.51
CA VAL A 121 -0.90 -5.38 -11.32
C VAL A 121 -0.09 -4.47 -12.24
N GLN A 122 -0.72 -3.48 -12.87
CA GLN A 122 -0.04 -2.48 -13.70
C GLN A 122 1.00 -1.69 -12.91
N LEU A 123 0.66 -1.25 -11.69
CA LEU A 123 1.57 -0.53 -10.81
C LEU A 123 2.75 -1.43 -10.40
N ALA A 124 2.49 -2.64 -9.92
CA ALA A 124 3.55 -3.58 -9.53
C ALA A 124 4.48 -3.91 -10.70
N ALA A 125 3.94 -4.07 -11.91
CA ALA A 125 4.73 -4.27 -13.12
C ALA A 125 5.63 -3.06 -13.44
N ALA A 126 5.10 -1.85 -13.30
CA ALA A 126 5.84 -0.62 -13.59
C ALA A 126 6.88 -0.26 -12.51
N MET A 127 6.66 -0.68 -11.26
CA MET A 127 7.65 -0.55 -10.18
C MET A 127 8.85 -1.50 -10.35
N GLY A 128 8.69 -2.59 -11.10
CA GLY A 128 9.75 -3.55 -11.36
C GLY A 128 10.25 -4.26 -10.09
N GLY A 129 11.56 -4.53 -10.03
CA GLY A 129 12.20 -5.23 -8.92
C GLY A 129 12.09 -6.75 -9.00
N GLU A 130 12.73 -7.43 -8.05
CA GLU A 130 12.99 -8.87 -8.14
C GLU A 130 12.06 -9.73 -7.29
N ALA A 131 11.09 -9.18 -6.55
CA ALA A 131 10.20 -9.97 -5.69
C ALA A 131 9.44 -11.04 -6.49
N SER A 132 9.26 -12.22 -5.88
CA SER A 132 8.54 -13.34 -6.54
C SER A 132 7.03 -13.10 -6.51
N PHE A 133 6.57 -12.45 -5.46
CA PHE A 133 5.21 -11.94 -5.29
C PHE A 133 5.27 -10.43 -5.39
N LYS A 134 5.06 -9.85 -6.59
CA LYS A 134 5.13 -8.39 -6.79
C LYS A 134 3.80 -7.69 -6.50
N ALA A 135 2.68 -8.35 -6.83
CA ALA A 135 1.33 -7.91 -6.51
C ALA A 135 0.62 -9.01 -5.72
N VAL A 136 0.12 -8.69 -4.52
CA VAL A 136 -0.60 -9.64 -3.67
C VAL A 136 -1.94 -9.10 -3.19
N ALA A 137 -2.93 -9.98 -3.11
CA ALA A 137 -4.17 -9.77 -2.39
C ALA A 137 -4.14 -10.59 -1.09
N LEU A 138 -4.41 -9.94 0.03
CA LEU A 138 -4.40 -10.57 1.36
C LEU A 138 -5.81 -10.76 1.90
N GLY A 139 -6.12 -11.98 2.35
CA GLY A 139 -7.38 -12.35 3.00
C GLY A 139 -8.43 -12.89 2.05
N GLY A 140 -9.58 -12.21 1.98
CA GLY A 140 -10.73 -12.62 1.19
C GLY A 140 -10.45 -12.68 -0.32
N LEU A 141 -11.49 -12.87 -1.12
CA LEU A 141 -11.32 -12.81 -2.57
C LEU A 141 -10.70 -11.47 -3.00
N PRO A 142 -9.86 -11.46 -4.05
CA PRO A 142 -9.40 -10.21 -4.63
C PRO A 142 -10.59 -9.40 -5.13
N PHE A 143 -10.39 -8.09 -5.29
CA PHE A 143 -11.40 -7.18 -5.83
C PHE A 143 -11.99 -7.71 -7.14
N ALA A 144 -13.28 -7.44 -7.34
CA ALA A 144 -13.99 -7.85 -8.54
C ALA A 144 -13.42 -7.16 -9.79
N GLY A 145 -13.12 -7.95 -10.81
CA GLY A 145 -12.68 -7.44 -12.11
C GLY A 145 -11.52 -8.24 -12.73
N PRO A 146 -11.19 -7.95 -14.00
CA PRO A 146 -10.09 -8.61 -14.67
C PRO A 146 -8.75 -8.24 -14.03
N SER A 147 -7.94 -9.26 -13.71
CA SER A 147 -6.56 -9.10 -13.23
C SER A 147 -5.56 -9.94 -14.04
N PRO A 148 -5.54 -9.84 -15.39
CA PRO A 148 -4.58 -10.57 -16.19
C PRO A 148 -3.15 -10.09 -15.88
N SER A 149 -2.18 -10.96 -16.11
CA SER A 149 -0.78 -10.61 -15.89
C SER A 149 -0.33 -9.47 -16.81
N THR A 150 0.49 -8.54 -16.29
CA THR A 150 1.14 -7.48 -17.07
C THR A 150 2.65 -7.57 -16.91
N LYS A 151 3.40 -7.59 -18.01
CA LYS A 151 4.89 -7.69 -18.01
C LYS A 151 5.43 -8.79 -17.08
N GLY A 152 4.78 -9.96 -17.06
CA GLY A 152 5.16 -11.10 -16.21
C GLY A 152 4.79 -10.99 -14.73
N VAL A 153 4.03 -9.96 -14.34
CA VAL A 153 3.49 -9.79 -12.99
C VAL A 153 2.03 -10.21 -12.97
N SER A 154 1.65 -11.02 -11.99
CA SER A 154 0.28 -11.46 -11.73
C SER A 154 -0.12 -11.16 -10.28
N LEU A 155 -1.43 -11.06 -10.04
CA LEU A 155 -1.97 -10.88 -8.69
C LEU A 155 -2.03 -12.23 -7.97
N GLN A 156 -1.36 -12.34 -6.83
CA GLN A 156 -1.29 -13.57 -6.04
C GLN A 156 -2.18 -13.45 -4.79
N LEU A 157 -3.08 -14.42 -4.60
CA LEU A 157 -3.98 -14.44 -3.43
C LEU A 157 -3.36 -15.26 -2.30
N LEU A 158 -3.22 -14.66 -1.12
CA LEU A 158 -2.77 -15.32 0.12
C LEU A 158 -3.86 -15.13 1.18
N ARG A 159 -4.44 -16.22 1.69
CA ARG A 159 -5.66 -16.18 2.52
C ARG A 159 -5.38 -16.30 4.01
N SER A 160 -4.23 -16.89 4.35
CA SER A 160 -3.83 -17.18 5.72
C SER A 160 -2.39 -16.73 5.99
N MET A 161 -2.05 -16.60 7.27
CA MET A 161 -0.65 -16.43 7.69
C MET A 161 0.22 -17.61 7.25
N GLU A 162 -0.35 -18.81 7.16
CA GLU A 162 0.37 -19.97 6.67
C GLU A 162 0.72 -19.85 5.18
N ASP A 163 -0.19 -19.36 4.33
CA ASP A 163 0.09 -19.11 2.91
C ASP A 163 1.25 -18.12 2.75
N VAL A 164 1.23 -17.03 3.52
CA VAL A 164 2.32 -16.03 3.55
C VAL A 164 3.62 -16.68 4.00
N SER A 165 3.58 -17.48 5.07
CA SER A 165 4.77 -18.13 5.62
C SER A 165 5.39 -19.12 4.62
N ARG A 166 4.56 -19.96 3.97
CA ARG A 166 5.00 -20.90 2.92
C ARG A 166 5.53 -20.18 1.69
N ALA A 167 4.85 -19.12 1.25
CA ALA A 167 5.28 -18.28 0.13
C ALA A 167 6.69 -17.72 0.35
N LEU A 168 6.98 -17.27 1.58
CA LEU A 168 8.26 -16.67 1.96
C LEU A 168 9.29 -17.69 2.47
N GLY A 169 8.93 -18.96 2.55
CA GLY A 169 9.79 -20.04 3.06
C GLY A 169 10.07 -19.96 4.56
N LEU A 170 9.21 -19.28 5.34
CA LEU A 170 9.38 -19.12 6.78
C LEU A 170 9.13 -20.43 7.52
N GLY A 171 9.76 -20.55 8.69
CA GLY A 171 9.62 -21.70 9.59
C GLY A 171 10.84 -22.61 9.61
N ALA A 172 10.84 -23.56 10.55
CA ALA A 172 11.90 -24.55 10.64
C ALA A 172 11.86 -25.50 9.43
N ALA A 173 13.04 -26.02 9.05
CA ALA A 173 13.11 -27.08 8.06
C ALA A 173 12.32 -28.31 8.58
N ASP A 174 11.35 -28.75 7.80
CA ASP A 174 10.55 -29.93 8.08
C ASP A 174 11.16 -31.11 7.30
N PRO A 175 11.78 -32.11 7.97
CA PRO A 175 12.39 -33.25 7.29
C PRO A 175 11.36 -34.15 6.59
N ALA A 176 10.07 -34.01 6.91
CA ALA A 176 9.00 -34.71 6.20
C ALA A 176 8.58 -34.01 4.88
N ARG A 177 9.14 -32.83 4.59
CA ARG A 177 8.86 -32.08 3.35
C ARG A 177 10.07 -32.08 2.42
N PRO A 178 9.87 -32.13 1.09
CA PRO A 178 10.97 -31.99 0.15
C PRO A 178 11.68 -30.65 0.36
N ALA A 179 13.00 -30.65 0.21
CA ALA A 179 13.79 -29.42 0.25
C ALA A 179 13.24 -28.39 -0.76
N ARG A 180 13.30 -27.11 -0.40
CA ARG A 180 12.79 -26.00 -1.22
C ARG A 180 13.40 -26.00 -2.63
N SER A 181 14.71 -26.25 -2.72
CA SER A 181 15.45 -26.37 -3.98
C SER A 181 15.00 -27.57 -4.82
N ALA A 182 14.77 -28.73 -4.20
CA ALA A 182 14.26 -29.92 -4.87
C ALA A 182 12.84 -29.70 -5.41
N SER A 183 11.98 -29.07 -4.60
CA SER A 183 10.62 -28.66 -5.01
C SER A 183 10.65 -27.69 -6.19
N GLY A 184 11.54 -26.70 -6.14
CA GLY A 184 11.74 -25.74 -7.23
C GLY A 184 12.18 -26.42 -8.54
N ALA A 185 13.14 -27.34 -8.46
CA ALA A 185 13.61 -28.10 -9.62
C ALA A 185 12.53 -29.00 -10.21
N ALA A 186 11.73 -29.68 -9.37
CA ALA A 186 10.61 -30.50 -9.82
C ALA A 186 9.53 -29.66 -10.51
N LEU A 187 9.24 -28.48 -9.97
CA LEU A 187 8.24 -27.59 -10.55
C LEU A 187 8.70 -26.96 -11.88
N GLU A 188 9.97 -26.60 -11.99
CA GLU A 188 10.55 -26.10 -13.25
C GLU A 188 10.52 -27.18 -14.35
N ARG A 189 10.81 -28.46 -14.02
CA ARG A 189 10.61 -29.58 -14.97
C ARG A 189 9.15 -29.72 -15.38
N SER A 190 8.22 -29.59 -14.44
CA SER A 190 6.77 -29.65 -14.72
C SER A 190 6.33 -28.51 -15.65
N ARG A 191 6.88 -27.31 -15.47
CA ARG A 191 6.68 -26.17 -16.36
C ARG A 191 7.19 -26.45 -17.77
N GLN A 192 8.38 -27.04 -17.90
CA GLN A 192 8.98 -27.40 -19.20
C GLN A 192 8.14 -28.44 -19.95
N MET A 193 7.65 -29.48 -19.25
CA MET A 193 6.76 -30.48 -19.82
C MET A 193 5.43 -29.87 -20.29
N SER A 194 4.93 -28.86 -19.58
CA SER A 194 3.67 -28.17 -19.90
C SER A 194 3.82 -27.07 -20.96
N ALA A 195 5.06 -26.67 -21.30
CA ALA A 195 5.34 -25.50 -22.13
C ALA A 195 4.58 -25.49 -23.48
N PRO A 196 4.50 -26.59 -24.25
CA PRO A 196 3.76 -26.58 -25.51
C PRO A 196 2.28 -26.22 -25.33
N GLN A 197 1.64 -26.70 -24.26
CA GLN A 197 0.22 -26.41 -24.00
C GLN A 197 0.01 -24.98 -23.50
N LEU A 198 0.91 -24.49 -22.63
CA LEU A 198 0.90 -23.11 -22.16
C LEU A 198 1.05 -22.12 -23.33
N MET A 199 1.91 -22.43 -24.31
CA MET A 199 2.09 -21.61 -25.51
C MET A 199 0.90 -21.66 -26.47
N LYS A 200 0.27 -22.82 -26.66
CA LYS A 200 -0.94 -22.97 -27.50
C LYS A 200 -2.16 -22.25 -26.91
N ASN A 201 -2.21 -22.11 -25.58
CA ASN A 201 -3.37 -21.60 -24.84
C ASN A 201 -3.01 -20.40 -23.95
N PRO A 202 -2.47 -19.29 -24.51
CA PRO A 202 -1.86 -18.23 -23.71
C PRO A 202 -2.87 -17.43 -22.87
N LYS A 203 -4.16 -17.47 -23.23
CA LYS A 203 -5.24 -16.81 -22.49
C LYS A 203 -5.90 -17.73 -21.46
N SER A 204 -6.29 -18.94 -21.86
CA SER A 204 -7.02 -19.87 -20.97
C SER A 204 -6.11 -20.53 -19.93
N LEU A 205 -4.79 -20.65 -20.21
CA LEU A 205 -3.81 -21.18 -19.26
C LEU A 205 -2.88 -20.11 -18.68
N SER A 206 -3.27 -18.83 -18.75
CA SER A 206 -2.46 -17.74 -18.17
C SER A 206 -2.22 -17.96 -16.68
N PHE A 207 -3.24 -18.38 -15.92
CA PHE A 207 -3.14 -18.65 -14.49
C PHE A 207 -2.06 -19.71 -14.19
N ALA A 208 -2.00 -20.78 -14.98
CA ALA A 208 -1.04 -21.87 -14.78
C ALA A 208 0.38 -21.41 -15.10
N ARG A 209 0.55 -20.67 -16.21
CA ARG A 209 1.84 -20.05 -16.58
C ARG A 209 2.35 -19.14 -15.46
N ASP A 210 1.48 -18.28 -14.95
CA ASP A 210 1.82 -17.30 -13.93
C ASP A 210 2.13 -18.00 -12.59
N ALA A 211 1.36 -19.02 -12.22
CA ALA A 211 1.62 -19.84 -11.04
C ALA A 211 2.98 -20.57 -11.13
N TYR A 212 3.30 -21.19 -12.27
CA TYR A 212 4.62 -21.81 -12.48
C TYR A 212 5.74 -20.78 -12.30
N ALA A 213 5.63 -19.62 -12.95
CA ALA A 213 6.64 -18.58 -12.88
C ALA A 213 6.86 -18.07 -11.44
N THR A 214 5.78 -17.73 -10.73
CA THR A 214 5.85 -17.23 -9.35
C THR A 214 6.38 -18.28 -8.39
N CYS A 215 5.87 -19.52 -8.45
CA CYS A 215 6.29 -20.59 -7.52
C CYS A 215 7.74 -21.01 -7.76
N VAL A 216 8.18 -21.17 -9.01
CA VAL A 216 9.59 -21.47 -9.31
C VAL A 216 10.50 -20.34 -8.83
N SER A 217 10.14 -19.08 -9.13
CA SER A 217 10.89 -17.91 -8.66
C SER A 217 10.99 -17.85 -7.14
N SER A 218 9.88 -18.12 -6.44
CA SER A 218 9.84 -18.14 -4.99
C SER A 218 10.75 -19.24 -4.44
N LEU A 219 10.59 -20.48 -4.89
CA LEU A 219 11.35 -21.64 -4.40
C LEU A 219 12.85 -21.54 -4.67
N ALA A 220 13.25 -20.84 -5.73
CA ALA A 220 14.66 -20.59 -6.04
C ALA A 220 15.33 -19.60 -5.06
N LYS A 221 14.55 -18.78 -4.34
CA LYS A 221 15.10 -17.83 -3.37
C LYS A 221 15.36 -18.47 -2.02
N PRO A 222 16.43 -18.02 -1.31
CA PRO A 222 16.63 -18.35 0.08
C PRO A 222 15.38 -18.02 0.91
N PRO A 223 15.02 -18.86 1.89
CA PRO A 223 14.05 -18.51 2.92
C PRO A 223 14.36 -17.14 3.54
N LEU A 224 13.31 -16.36 3.79
CA LEU A 224 13.44 -15.17 4.62
C LEU A 224 13.62 -15.57 6.09
N THR A 225 14.49 -14.85 6.80
CA THR A 225 14.65 -15.00 8.24
C THR A 225 13.74 -14.01 8.96
N LEU A 226 12.47 -14.38 9.16
CA LEU A 226 11.48 -13.58 9.86
C LEU A 226 10.77 -14.41 10.92
N ASP A 227 10.52 -13.81 12.08
CA ASP A 227 9.65 -14.40 13.10
C ASP A 227 8.19 -14.00 12.82
N ALA A 228 7.51 -14.84 12.05
CA ALA A 228 6.11 -14.62 11.69
C ALA A 228 5.19 -14.57 12.93
N GLY A 229 5.52 -15.32 13.99
CA GLY A 229 4.76 -15.35 15.23
C GLY A 229 4.87 -14.03 15.99
N LYS A 230 6.09 -13.51 16.15
CA LYS A 230 6.34 -12.22 16.78
C LYS A 230 5.73 -11.06 16.00
N ILE A 231 5.82 -11.08 14.66
CA ILE A 231 5.15 -10.08 13.84
C ILE A 231 3.64 -10.15 14.09
N ALA A 232 2.99 -11.31 13.96
CA ALA A 232 1.54 -11.44 14.19
C ALA A 232 1.13 -10.95 15.59
N GLN A 233 1.86 -11.34 16.64
CA GLN A 233 1.60 -10.92 18.03
C GLN A 233 1.68 -9.39 18.21
N THR A 234 2.58 -8.72 17.49
CA THR A 234 2.72 -7.26 17.55
C THR A 234 1.46 -6.52 17.10
N TYR A 235 0.67 -7.12 16.20
CA TYR A 235 -0.62 -6.60 15.75
C TYR A 235 -1.81 -7.14 16.55
N GLY A 236 -1.59 -7.99 17.57
CA GLY A 236 -2.66 -8.69 18.26
C GLY A 236 -3.31 -9.80 17.42
N ALA A 237 -2.65 -10.26 16.37
CA ALA A 237 -3.13 -11.34 15.50
C ALA A 237 -2.56 -12.71 15.93
N ARG A 238 -3.29 -13.79 15.59
CA ARG A 238 -2.83 -15.16 15.83
C ARG A 238 -1.88 -15.62 14.72
N SER A 239 -0.80 -16.32 15.09
CA SER A 239 0.04 -17.01 14.12
C SER A 239 -0.74 -18.13 13.43
N GLY A 240 -0.51 -18.34 12.13
CA GLY A 240 -1.17 -19.38 11.33
C GLY A 240 -2.68 -19.16 11.06
N GLY A 241 -3.31 -18.14 11.63
CA GLY A 241 -4.74 -17.86 11.45
C GLY A 241 -5.12 -17.37 10.05
N SER A 242 -6.43 -17.36 9.80
CA SER A 242 -7.04 -16.67 8.66
C SER A 242 -6.75 -15.17 8.71
N LEU A 243 -6.66 -14.54 7.55
CA LEU A 243 -6.48 -13.08 7.43
C LEU A 243 -7.84 -12.37 7.39
N ASP A 244 -8.70 -12.63 8.37
CA ASP A 244 -10.07 -12.09 8.38
C ASP A 244 -10.13 -10.63 8.84
N GLY A 245 -9.37 -10.29 9.88
CA GLY A 245 -9.30 -8.93 10.44
C GLY A 245 -8.12 -8.11 9.90
N LEU A 246 -8.28 -6.78 9.88
CA LEU A 246 -7.27 -5.87 9.38
C LEU A 246 -5.91 -6.00 10.11
N ALA A 247 -5.91 -6.29 11.41
CA ALA A 247 -4.69 -6.56 12.17
C ALA A 247 -3.87 -7.71 11.59
N ALA A 248 -4.51 -8.83 11.24
CA ALA A 248 -3.84 -9.96 10.61
C ALA A 248 -3.37 -9.59 9.19
N LYS A 249 -4.20 -8.89 8.40
CA LYS A 249 -3.83 -8.44 7.05
C LYS A 249 -2.62 -7.50 7.06
N LEU A 250 -2.51 -6.58 8.01
CA LEU A 250 -1.37 -5.67 8.15
C LEU A 250 -0.10 -6.38 8.64
N ALA A 251 -0.21 -7.35 9.56
CA ALA A 251 0.90 -8.21 9.92
C ALA A 251 1.43 -9.00 8.71
N ALA A 252 0.54 -9.53 7.88
CA ALA A 252 0.91 -10.23 6.64
C ALA A 252 1.52 -9.26 5.62
N ALA A 253 0.96 -8.06 5.48
CA ALA A 253 1.50 -7.02 4.62
C ALA A 253 2.94 -6.66 5.02
N GLU A 254 3.23 -6.56 6.31
CA GLU A 254 4.60 -6.34 6.78
C GLU A 254 5.57 -7.42 6.29
N MET A 255 5.19 -8.70 6.40
CA MET A 255 6.03 -9.80 5.90
C MET A 255 6.25 -9.73 4.39
N MET A 256 5.19 -9.40 3.63
CA MET A 256 5.27 -9.22 2.18
C MET A 256 6.14 -8.02 1.78
N LEU A 257 6.10 -6.92 2.54
CA LEU A 257 6.97 -5.77 2.30
C LEU A 257 8.44 -6.12 2.54
N ARG A 258 8.75 -6.86 3.61
CA ARG A 258 10.12 -7.34 3.89
C ARG A 258 10.63 -8.28 2.80
N SER A 259 9.75 -9.04 2.15
CA SER A 259 10.10 -9.86 0.97
C SER A 259 10.28 -9.06 -0.33
N GLY A 260 10.03 -7.75 -0.31
CA GLY A 260 10.15 -6.84 -1.45
C GLY A 260 8.91 -6.72 -2.33
N THR A 261 7.73 -7.14 -1.85
CA THR A 261 6.46 -7.01 -2.60
C THR A 261 6.17 -5.54 -2.92
N ASN A 262 5.82 -5.24 -4.17
CA ASN A 262 5.59 -3.87 -4.64
C ASN A 262 4.19 -3.36 -4.27
N VAL A 263 3.15 -4.18 -4.48
CA VAL A 263 1.76 -3.78 -4.23
C VAL A 263 1.06 -4.84 -3.39
N VAL A 264 0.56 -4.43 -2.24
CA VAL A 264 -0.27 -5.24 -1.35
C VAL A 264 -1.67 -4.64 -1.35
N THR A 265 -2.67 -5.40 -1.76
CA THR A 265 -4.08 -5.03 -1.64
C THR A 265 -4.75 -5.88 -0.58
N MET A 266 -5.62 -5.29 0.21
CA MET A 266 -6.46 -5.99 1.16
C MET A 266 -7.84 -5.35 1.20
N SER A 267 -8.87 -6.17 1.35
CA SER A 267 -10.25 -5.72 1.49
C SER A 267 -10.75 -6.02 2.89
N ASP A 268 -11.50 -5.10 3.47
CA ASP A 268 -12.20 -5.24 4.74
C ASP A 268 -13.70 -5.10 4.53
N LEU A 269 -14.46 -6.08 5.02
CA LEU A 269 -15.88 -6.23 4.71
C LEU A 269 -16.79 -5.51 5.70
N GLY A 270 -18.05 -5.36 5.32
CA GLY A 270 -19.12 -4.93 6.21
C GLY A 270 -19.15 -3.42 6.47
N TRP A 271 -18.41 -2.62 5.71
CA TRP A 271 -18.41 -1.14 5.82
C TRP A 271 -19.64 -0.48 5.21
N ASP A 272 -20.67 -1.27 4.90
CA ASP A 272 -21.94 -0.81 4.40
C ASP A 272 -22.80 -0.16 5.50
N THR A 273 -22.45 1.07 5.90
CA THR A 273 -23.08 1.78 7.03
C THR A 273 -24.31 2.60 6.61
N HIS A 274 -25.22 2.00 5.84
CA HIS A 274 -26.51 2.62 5.54
C HIS A 274 -27.23 3.06 6.82
N GLY A 275 -27.87 4.22 6.78
CA GLY A 275 -28.60 4.77 7.93
C GLY A 275 -27.72 5.36 9.04
N ASP A 276 -26.39 5.33 8.96
CA ASP A 276 -25.49 5.97 9.92
C ASP A 276 -25.41 7.50 9.75
N GLY A 277 -26.57 8.17 9.80
CA GLY A 277 -26.68 9.62 9.56
C GLY A 277 -25.95 10.51 10.57
N ARG A 278 -25.47 9.92 11.69
CA ARG A 278 -24.64 10.59 12.70
C ARG A 278 -23.16 10.20 12.64
N GLY A 279 -22.78 9.32 11.71
CA GLY A 279 -21.42 8.80 11.59
C GLY A 279 -20.90 8.11 12.86
N ALA A 280 -21.78 7.64 13.75
CA ALA A 280 -21.39 7.09 15.04
C ALA A 280 -20.92 5.64 14.90
N THR A 281 -21.59 4.88 14.03
CA THR A 281 -21.21 3.50 13.73
C THR A 281 -19.87 3.45 13.02
N VAL A 282 -19.70 4.25 11.97
CA VAL A 282 -18.47 4.24 11.17
C VAL A 282 -17.27 4.73 11.98
N ARG A 283 -17.43 5.73 12.87
CA ARG A 283 -16.37 6.16 13.80
C ARG A 283 -16.01 5.06 14.80
N ARG A 284 -17.00 4.42 15.43
CA ARG A 284 -16.75 3.32 16.38
C ARG A 284 -15.95 2.21 15.71
N ARG A 285 -16.32 1.81 14.50
CA ARG A 285 -15.60 0.79 13.72
C ARG A 285 -14.19 1.24 13.36
N MET A 286 -14.02 2.46 12.84
CA MET A 286 -12.70 3.01 12.55
C MET A 286 -11.80 3.00 13.79
N SER A 287 -12.28 3.50 14.93
CA SER A 287 -11.52 3.53 16.19
C SER A 287 -11.19 2.15 16.76
N ALA A 288 -12.09 1.17 16.62
CA ALA A 288 -11.91 -0.16 17.23
C ALA A 288 -11.18 -1.16 16.31
N GLU A 289 -11.48 -1.14 15.00
CA GLU A 289 -11.07 -2.17 14.05
C GLU A 289 -9.87 -1.73 13.20
N VAL A 290 -9.71 -0.42 12.96
CA VAL A 290 -8.71 0.10 12.01
C VAL A 290 -7.55 0.82 12.68
N ILE A 291 -7.85 1.86 13.45
CA ILE A 291 -6.83 2.75 14.01
C ILE A 291 -5.77 2.02 14.85
N PRO A 292 -6.10 1.03 15.71
CA PRO A 292 -5.08 0.36 16.53
C PRO A 292 -4.02 -0.36 15.67
N ALA A 293 -4.46 -1.17 14.70
CA ALA A 293 -3.54 -1.91 13.84
C ALA A 293 -2.80 -0.99 12.86
N LEU A 294 -3.46 0.05 12.35
CA LEU A 294 -2.84 1.03 11.47
C LEU A 294 -1.74 1.83 12.19
N LYS A 295 -1.96 2.23 13.46
CA LYS A 295 -0.92 2.88 14.28
C LYS A 295 0.31 2.01 14.41
N THR A 296 0.13 0.73 14.76
CA THR A 296 1.23 -0.24 14.84
C THR A 296 1.95 -0.37 13.51
N PHE A 297 1.20 -0.50 12.40
CA PHE A 297 1.79 -0.62 11.07
C PHE A 297 2.65 0.58 10.69
N LEU A 298 2.08 1.79 10.78
CA LEU A 298 2.77 3.03 10.43
C LEU A 298 3.98 3.29 11.33
N ALA A 299 3.89 2.98 12.63
CA ALA A 299 5.03 3.08 13.54
C ALA A 299 6.16 2.13 13.13
N ARG A 300 5.84 0.87 12.82
CA ARG A 300 6.83 -0.14 12.41
C ARG A 300 7.47 0.16 11.07
N LEU A 301 6.72 0.71 10.11
CA LEU A 301 7.29 1.19 8.84
C LEU A 301 8.42 2.20 9.03
N ARG A 302 8.47 2.88 10.18
CA ARG A 302 9.48 3.89 10.51
C ARG A 302 10.54 3.40 11.49
N SER A 303 10.15 2.60 12.47
CA SER A 303 11.04 2.17 13.55
C SER A 303 11.88 0.95 13.20
N GLU A 304 11.40 0.10 12.29
CA GLU A 304 12.08 -1.14 11.91
C GLU A 304 13.09 -0.87 10.78
N PRO A 305 14.40 -1.13 10.97
CA PRO A 305 15.44 -0.73 10.01
C PRO A 305 15.24 -1.26 8.58
N GLU A 306 14.65 -2.45 8.42
CA GLU A 306 14.39 -3.04 7.11
C GLU A 306 13.21 -2.35 6.38
N LEU A 307 12.18 -1.97 7.13
CA LEU A 307 10.99 -1.30 6.58
C LEU A 307 11.24 0.19 6.35
N ALA A 308 12.03 0.84 7.21
CA ALA A 308 12.35 2.26 7.11
C ALA A 308 13.11 2.63 5.83
N ARG A 309 13.73 1.65 5.17
CA ARG A 309 14.40 1.77 3.86
C ARG A 309 13.43 1.65 2.67
N ILE A 310 12.16 1.35 2.93
CA ILE A 310 11.12 1.19 1.91
C ILE A 310 10.23 2.44 1.93
N ASN A 311 10.06 3.06 0.76
CA ASN A 311 9.08 4.11 0.54
C ASN A 311 7.68 3.48 0.43
N VAL A 312 7.06 3.22 1.57
CA VAL A 312 5.72 2.63 1.63
C VAL A 312 4.65 3.72 1.62
N SER A 313 3.76 3.68 0.63
CA SER A 313 2.54 4.49 0.61
C SER A 313 1.34 3.64 1.00
N VAL A 314 0.62 4.05 2.04
CA VAL A 314 -0.60 3.38 2.52
C VAL A 314 -1.81 4.19 2.05
N ILE A 315 -2.72 3.58 1.31
CA ILE A 315 -3.99 4.18 0.88
C ILE A 315 -5.16 3.52 1.60
N LEU A 316 -6.03 4.36 2.16
CA LEU A 316 -7.32 4.02 2.73
C LEU A 316 -8.41 4.54 1.80
N HIS A 317 -9.21 3.63 1.26
CA HIS A 317 -10.31 3.96 0.33
C HIS A 317 -11.39 2.89 0.38
N GLY A 318 -12.47 3.06 -0.35
CA GLY A 318 -13.59 2.11 -0.36
C GLY A 318 -14.41 2.26 -1.64
N ASP A 319 -15.59 1.67 -1.66
CA ASP A 319 -16.48 1.76 -2.83
C ASP A 319 -16.77 3.22 -3.21
N PHE A 320 -17.19 4.01 -2.21
CA PHE A 320 -17.59 5.40 -2.31
C PHE A 320 -17.55 6.08 -0.93
N ALA A 321 -17.78 7.39 -0.88
CA ALA A 321 -18.14 8.07 0.35
C ALA A 321 -19.67 8.05 0.59
N ARG A 322 -20.08 8.24 1.86
CA ARG A 322 -21.49 8.23 2.27
C ARG A 322 -22.11 9.61 2.18
N SER A 323 -23.30 9.72 1.59
CA SER A 323 -24.05 10.97 1.43
C SER A 323 -25.32 11.05 2.30
N LEU A 324 -25.63 12.23 2.82
CA LEU A 324 -26.89 12.49 3.54
C LEU A 324 -28.04 12.83 2.58
N PRO A 325 -29.32 12.66 3.00
CA PRO A 325 -29.79 12.38 4.38
C PRO A 325 -29.69 10.91 4.85
N SER A 326 -29.62 9.93 3.95
CA SER A 326 -29.78 8.51 4.31
C SER A 326 -28.48 7.76 4.61
N SER A 327 -27.31 8.42 4.56
CA SER A 327 -26.00 7.73 4.50
C SER A 327 -25.94 6.78 3.29
N ASP A 328 -26.34 7.30 2.14
CA ASP A 328 -26.44 6.61 0.86
C ASP A 328 -25.10 6.66 0.10
N HIS A 329 -25.07 6.12 -1.12
CA HIS A 329 -23.87 5.96 -1.94
C HIS A 329 -23.62 7.18 -2.83
N ALA A 330 -22.44 7.78 -2.71
CA ALA A 330 -22.00 8.83 -3.63
C ALA A 330 -21.22 8.24 -4.82
N PRO A 331 -21.23 8.87 -6.00
CA PRO A 331 -20.43 8.42 -7.16
C PRO A 331 -18.94 8.83 -7.07
N ALA A 332 -18.48 9.15 -5.86
CA ALA A 332 -17.17 9.72 -5.59
C ALA A 332 -16.72 9.39 -4.16
N LEU A 333 -15.42 9.50 -3.92
CA LEU A 333 -14.81 9.39 -2.60
C LEU A 333 -13.61 10.31 -2.43
N SER A 334 -13.21 10.48 -1.17
CA SER A 334 -11.97 11.12 -0.76
C SER A 334 -11.07 10.10 -0.08
N ALA A 335 -10.14 9.51 -0.83
CA ALA A 335 -9.20 8.52 -0.32
C ALA A 335 -8.13 9.20 0.53
N LEU A 336 -7.65 8.51 1.56
CA LEU A 336 -6.56 9.02 2.40
C LEU A 336 -5.27 8.27 2.08
N VAL A 337 -4.19 8.99 1.79
CA VAL A 337 -2.88 8.40 1.49
C VAL A 337 -1.85 8.89 2.49
N ILE A 338 -1.06 7.98 3.05
CA ILE A 338 -0.02 8.25 4.05
C ILE A 338 1.31 7.66 3.56
N GLY A 339 2.39 8.42 3.54
CA GLY A 339 3.69 7.89 3.10
C GLY A 339 4.80 8.95 2.98
N PRO A 340 6.08 8.55 2.92
CA PRO A 340 7.21 9.48 3.00
C PRO A 340 7.27 10.50 1.86
N ASN A 341 6.72 10.19 0.68
CA ASN A 341 6.68 11.11 -0.46
C ASN A 341 5.34 11.86 -0.56
N VAL A 342 4.49 11.78 0.47
CA VAL A 342 3.20 12.48 0.52
C VAL A 342 3.39 13.83 1.20
N LYS A 343 3.05 14.90 0.49
CA LYS A 343 2.98 16.23 1.06
C LYS A 343 1.61 16.44 1.69
N VAL A 344 1.57 17.00 2.91
CA VAL A 344 0.31 17.31 3.59
C VAL A 344 -0.58 18.19 2.71
N GLY A 345 -1.85 17.80 2.56
CA GLY A 345 -2.86 18.61 1.89
C GLY A 345 -4.01 17.81 1.32
N THR A 346 -4.80 18.43 0.45
CA THR A 346 -5.94 17.75 -0.17
C THR A 346 -6.17 18.19 -1.60
N THR A 347 -6.52 17.22 -2.43
CA THR A 347 -7.19 17.40 -3.72
C THR A 347 -8.57 16.74 -3.73
N GLY A 348 -8.93 16.09 -2.62
CA GLY A 348 -10.15 15.30 -2.43
C GLY A 348 -11.18 15.93 -1.51
N ARG A 349 -11.07 17.23 -1.20
CA ARG A 349 -12.10 17.91 -0.42
C ARG A 349 -13.45 17.79 -1.15
N VAL A 350 -14.42 17.20 -0.48
CA VAL A 350 -15.79 17.07 -1.00
C VAL A 350 -16.66 18.25 -0.55
N THR A 351 -17.81 18.43 -1.18
CA THR A 351 -18.90 19.24 -0.63
C THR A 351 -19.61 18.48 0.51
N ASP A 352 -20.49 19.18 1.22
CA ASP A 352 -21.43 18.59 2.19
C ASP A 352 -22.36 17.52 1.57
N THR A 353 -22.58 17.60 0.26
CA THR A 353 -23.30 16.61 -0.56
C THR A 353 -22.38 15.58 -1.22
N VAL A 354 -21.12 15.48 -0.78
CA VAL A 354 -20.14 14.48 -1.24
C VAL A 354 -19.81 14.60 -2.74
N SER A 355 -19.87 15.82 -3.27
CA SER A 355 -19.41 16.11 -4.63
C SER A 355 -17.96 16.57 -4.63
N LEU A 356 -17.18 16.11 -5.61
CA LEU A 356 -15.82 16.62 -5.86
C LEU A 356 -15.86 17.83 -6.78
N LYS A 357 -14.75 18.58 -6.83
CA LYS A 357 -14.57 19.67 -7.80
C LYS A 357 -14.71 19.15 -9.24
N PRO A 358 -15.25 19.94 -10.18
CA PRO A 358 -15.19 19.61 -11.60
C PRO A 358 -13.74 19.38 -12.06
N GLY A 359 -13.53 18.38 -12.91
CA GLY A 359 -12.19 17.99 -13.38
C GLY A 359 -11.37 17.14 -12.39
N THR A 360 -11.89 16.80 -11.21
CA THR A 360 -11.25 15.78 -10.36
C THR A 360 -11.22 14.44 -11.09
N GLY A 361 -10.03 13.81 -11.11
CA GLY A 361 -9.79 12.53 -11.76
C GLY A 361 -10.59 11.38 -11.16
N ALA A 362 -10.64 10.29 -11.91
CA ALA A 362 -11.21 9.02 -11.49
C ALA A 362 -10.13 8.15 -10.83
N SER A 363 -10.41 6.86 -10.70
CA SER A 363 -9.52 5.95 -10.00
C SER A 363 -8.19 5.77 -10.73
N ARG A 364 -8.17 5.81 -12.07
CA ARG A 364 -6.93 5.76 -12.85
C ARG A 364 -5.96 6.87 -12.42
N GLU A 365 -6.45 8.09 -12.25
CA GLU A 365 -5.66 9.23 -11.80
C GLU A 365 -5.21 9.10 -10.34
N MET A 366 -6.04 8.51 -9.48
CA MET A 366 -5.64 8.13 -8.11
C MET A 366 -4.47 7.13 -8.12
N TRP A 367 -4.48 6.14 -9.02
CA TRP A 367 -3.36 5.21 -9.19
C TRP A 367 -2.13 5.86 -9.85
N SER A 368 -2.32 6.86 -10.73
CA SER A 368 -1.23 7.72 -11.24
C SER A 368 -0.52 8.45 -10.11
N TYR A 369 -1.28 8.96 -9.13
CA TYR A 369 -0.69 9.54 -7.91
C TYR A 369 0.15 8.53 -7.13
N LEU A 370 -0.35 7.30 -6.90
CA LEU A 370 0.42 6.24 -6.24
C LEU A 370 1.70 5.84 -7.02
N ALA A 371 1.64 5.85 -8.36
CA ALA A 371 2.80 5.64 -9.22
C ALA A 371 3.84 6.76 -9.06
N ALA A 372 3.40 8.02 -8.97
CA ALA A 372 4.27 9.17 -8.72
C ALA A 372 4.94 9.08 -7.34
N LEU A 373 4.19 8.73 -6.28
CA LEU A 373 4.74 8.50 -4.95
C LEU A 373 5.78 7.37 -4.91
N SER A 374 5.59 6.37 -5.78
CA SER A 374 6.51 5.24 -5.95
C SER A 374 7.65 5.51 -6.93
N LYS A 375 7.75 6.75 -7.46
CA LYS A 375 8.77 7.19 -8.42
C LYS A 375 8.86 6.31 -9.67
N VAL A 376 7.72 5.78 -10.13
CA VAL A 376 7.62 4.96 -11.33
C VAL A 376 7.80 5.83 -12.58
N THR A 377 8.74 5.49 -13.45
CA THR A 377 9.06 6.26 -14.66
C THR A 377 8.14 5.94 -15.84
N ASP A 378 7.69 4.69 -15.96
CA ASP A 378 6.85 4.23 -17.09
C ASP A 378 5.43 4.82 -17.05
N ASN A 379 5.03 5.38 -15.91
CA ASN A 379 3.72 5.98 -15.61
C ASN A 379 2.54 5.34 -16.38
N PRO A 380 2.14 4.10 -16.02
CA PRO A 380 1.13 3.34 -16.78
C PRO A 380 -0.27 3.98 -16.77
N PHE A 381 -0.50 4.95 -15.88
CA PHE A 381 -1.80 5.56 -15.67
C PHE A 381 -1.98 6.90 -16.38
N GLY A 382 -0.93 7.46 -16.98
CA GLY A 382 -0.95 8.81 -17.57
C GLY A 382 -0.68 9.90 -16.55
N ALA A 383 -0.87 11.16 -16.93
CA ALA A 383 -0.50 12.31 -16.08
C ALA A 383 -1.13 12.26 -14.68
N ASN A 384 -0.37 12.67 -13.66
CA ASN A 384 -0.85 12.73 -12.28
C ASN A 384 -1.49 14.11 -12.01
N PRO A 385 -2.83 14.22 -11.87
CA PRO A 385 -3.47 15.50 -11.58
C PRO A 385 -3.34 15.92 -10.10
N HIS A 386 -2.77 15.07 -9.25
CA HIS A 386 -2.59 15.30 -7.81
C HIS A 386 -1.15 15.70 -7.45
N ALA A 387 -0.40 16.28 -8.40
CA ALA A 387 1.00 16.66 -8.20
C ALA A 387 1.23 17.64 -7.03
N ALA A 388 0.23 18.44 -6.66
CA ALA A 388 0.32 19.41 -5.57
C ALA A 388 0.52 18.77 -4.18
N VAL A 389 0.22 17.48 -4.02
CA VAL A 389 0.35 16.72 -2.78
C VAL A 389 1.44 15.62 -2.86
N VAL A 390 2.30 15.67 -3.87
CA VAL A 390 3.55 14.90 -3.92
C VAL A 390 4.68 15.75 -3.32
N ALA A 391 5.54 15.14 -2.49
CA ALA A 391 6.67 15.80 -1.81
C ALA A 391 7.96 15.82 -2.63
#